data_AF-A0A5D2IRA4-F1
#
_entry.id   AF-A0A5D2IRA4-F1
#
_cell.length_a   1.000
_cell.length_b   1.000
_cell.length_c   1.000
_cell.angle_alpha   90.00
_cell.angle_beta   90.00
_cell.angle_gamma   90.00
#
_symmetry.space_group_name_H-M   'P 1'
#
loop_
_entity.id
_entity.type
_entity.pdbx_description
1 polymer ?
#
loop_
_entity_poly.entity_id
_entity_poly.type
_entity_poly.pdbx_seq_one_letter_code
_entity_poly.pdbx_strand_id
1 'polypeptide(L)'
;MFPFFFSLPSVLPSVLLVRFFYFVHGLSLFISLFPPIDLLVYLKMKLKKSGNVQGNGTESFGKRRNKTHTLCVRCGRHSFHFQNSRCSTCAFPATRKRTYNWSVKAIRRKTTRTGRMRYLRHGPRRFKTGFREGTEAALRKKVAAASTSGITSARGNQITIEGRKDWWEEVKWENETTRDIFLPSFKISSLLKCTKS
;
A
#
# COMPACT_ATOMS: atom_id res chain seq x y z
N MET A 1 17.29 -64.64 -31.65
CA MET A 1 18.15 -63.89 -32.59
C MET A 1 19.42 -63.51 -31.85
N PHE A 2 20.51 -64.13 -32.27
CA PHE A 2 21.91 -64.05 -31.83
C PHE A 2 22.48 -62.59 -31.75
N PRO A 3 23.68 -62.34 -31.18
CA PRO A 3 24.22 -62.88 -29.93
C PRO A 3 25.18 -61.93 -29.15
N PHE A 4 25.53 -62.37 -27.94
CA PHE A 4 26.86 -62.22 -27.31
C PHE A 4 28.02 -62.33 -28.32
N PHE A 5 29.12 -61.61 -28.07
CA PHE A 5 30.55 -62.01 -28.18
C PHE A 5 31.40 -60.78 -28.48
N PHE A 6 32.38 -60.48 -27.62
CA PHE A 6 33.73 -59.97 -27.94
C PHE A 6 34.47 -59.86 -26.59
N SER A 7 35.10 -60.95 -26.14
CA SER A 7 36.52 -61.26 -26.34
C SER A 7 37.46 -60.43 -25.46
N LEU A 8 37.98 -61.09 -24.42
CA LEU A 8 39.25 -60.75 -23.75
C LEU A 8 40.42 -60.90 -24.73
N PRO A 9 41.55 -60.21 -24.43
CA PRO A 9 42.77 -60.92 -24.03
C PRO A 9 43.33 -60.33 -22.72
N SER A 10 43.56 -61.13 -21.67
CA SER A 10 44.84 -61.81 -21.37
C SER A 10 46.05 -60.89 -21.33
N VAL A 11 46.61 -60.63 -20.14
CA VAL A 11 48.02 -60.93 -19.75
C VAL A 11 48.22 -60.50 -18.28
N LEU A 12 48.61 -61.46 -17.44
CA LEU A 12 49.11 -61.34 -16.07
C LEU A 12 50.59 -60.86 -16.07
N PRO A 13 51.13 -60.37 -14.95
CA PRO A 13 51.79 -61.28 -14.00
C PRO A 13 51.38 -60.98 -12.55
N SER A 14 50.95 -61.95 -11.72
CA SER A 14 51.82 -62.77 -10.84
C SER A 14 52.96 -61.93 -10.22
N VAL A 15 53.11 -61.80 -8.91
CA VAL A 15 53.61 -62.85 -8.01
C VAL A 15 53.58 -62.32 -6.55
N LEU A 16 53.15 -63.19 -5.62
CA LEU A 16 53.43 -63.28 -4.16
C LEU A 16 52.80 -62.24 -3.19
N LEU A 17 51.85 -62.61 -2.30
CA LEU A 17 52.01 -63.38 -1.03
C LEU A 17 53.21 -62.81 -0.22
N VAL A 18 53.08 -62.32 1.01
CA VAL A 18 52.61 -63.07 2.18
C VAL A 18 52.13 -62.07 3.25
N ARG A 19 50.89 -62.29 3.70
CA ARG A 19 50.36 -61.76 4.95
C ARG A 19 50.26 -62.96 5.90
N PHE A 20 51.27 -63.21 6.73
CA PHE A 20 51.18 -64.18 7.83
C PHE A 20 52.06 -63.72 9.00
N PHE A 21 51.39 -63.51 10.14
CA PHE A 21 51.82 -63.88 11.49
C PHE A 21 53.24 -63.51 11.94
N TYR A 22 53.34 -62.57 12.89
CA TYR A 22 54.01 -62.83 14.18
C TYR A 22 53.40 -61.95 15.29
N PHE A 23 52.44 -62.56 15.99
CA PHE A 23 52.18 -62.34 17.41
C PHE A 23 53.40 -62.89 18.17
N VAL A 24 54.11 -62.11 19.01
CA VAL A 24 54.33 -62.28 20.47
C VAL A 24 55.30 -61.19 20.99
N HIS A 25 55.05 -60.72 22.22
CA HIS A 25 55.93 -60.02 23.17
C HIS A 25 56.16 -58.51 23.00
N GLY A 26 55.52 -57.73 23.89
CA GLY A 26 56.04 -56.43 24.28
C GLY A 26 55.01 -55.49 24.87
N LEU A 27 54.61 -55.71 26.13
CA LEU A 27 54.06 -54.65 26.96
C LEU A 27 55.03 -53.45 26.98
N SER A 28 54.61 -52.30 26.46
CA SER A 28 55.04 -51.00 27.02
C SER A 28 53.96 -49.94 26.75
N LEU A 29 53.11 -49.75 27.76
CA LEU A 29 52.70 -48.45 28.26
C LEU A 29 52.60 -47.31 27.23
N PHE A 30 51.47 -47.23 26.54
CA PHE A 30 50.96 -45.95 26.01
C PHE A 30 49.47 -45.76 26.38
N ILE A 31 49.12 -46.22 27.58
CA ILE A 31 47.91 -45.82 28.29
C ILE A 31 48.39 -44.89 29.41
N SER A 32 48.21 -43.57 29.25
CA SER A 32 48.09 -42.55 30.31
C SER A 32 48.68 -41.17 29.91
N LEU A 33 48.10 -40.51 28.90
CA LEU A 33 48.12 -39.04 28.87
C LEU A 33 46.91 -38.46 28.12
N PHE A 34 45.71 -38.92 28.46
CA PHE A 34 44.51 -38.11 28.26
C PHE A 34 44.14 -37.55 29.63
N PRO A 35 44.31 -36.23 29.89
CA PRO A 35 43.95 -35.64 31.17
C PRO A 35 42.43 -35.83 31.42
N PRO A 36 42.02 -36.36 32.57
CA PRO A 36 40.61 -36.58 32.92
C PRO A 36 39.92 -35.29 33.36
N ILE A 37 40.18 -34.18 32.66
CA ILE A 37 39.58 -32.86 32.94
C ILE A 37 38.44 -32.57 31.95
N ASP A 38 38.38 -33.29 30.84
CA ASP A 38 37.34 -33.08 29.84
C ASP A 38 35.94 -33.53 30.29
N LEU A 39 35.77 -34.44 31.25
CA LEU A 39 34.42 -34.83 31.64
C LEU A 39 33.68 -33.71 32.39
N LEU A 40 34.36 -32.94 33.26
CA LEU A 40 33.74 -31.83 33.98
C LEU A 40 33.55 -30.58 33.10
N VAL A 41 34.47 -30.29 32.18
CA VAL A 41 34.30 -29.22 31.19
C VAL A 41 33.19 -29.59 30.19
N TYR A 42 33.14 -30.84 29.74
CA TYR A 42 32.11 -31.36 28.85
C TYR A 42 30.73 -31.46 29.53
N LEU A 43 30.65 -31.79 30.83
CA LEU A 43 29.39 -31.71 31.61
C LEU A 43 28.96 -30.25 31.85
N LYS A 44 29.89 -29.33 32.13
CA LYS A 44 29.59 -27.90 32.33
C LYS A 44 29.13 -27.23 31.02
N MET A 45 29.58 -27.70 29.86
CA MET A 45 29.05 -27.30 28.55
C MET A 45 27.69 -27.95 28.22
N LYS A 46 27.40 -29.16 28.70
CA LYS A 46 26.12 -29.86 28.43
C LYS A 46 24.94 -29.42 29.30
N LEU A 47 25.19 -28.68 30.38
CA LEU A 47 24.14 -28.18 31.28
C LEU A 47 23.72 -26.72 31.03
N LYS A 48 24.02 -26.14 29.86
CA LYS A 48 23.50 -24.82 29.44
C LYS A 48 22.71 -24.89 28.13
N LYS A 49 21.82 -25.87 28.04
CA LYS A 49 20.66 -25.85 27.14
C LYS A 49 19.45 -26.39 27.89
N SER A 50 19.10 -25.73 28.99
CA SER A 50 17.69 -25.70 29.41
C SER A 50 16.93 -24.89 28.36
N GLY A 51 16.58 -25.55 27.26
CA GLY A 51 15.51 -25.07 26.40
C GLY A 51 14.24 -25.12 27.23
N ASN A 52 13.97 -24.02 27.95
CA ASN A 52 12.74 -23.85 28.69
C ASN A 52 11.58 -24.12 27.73
N VAL A 53 10.73 -25.07 28.08
CA VAL A 53 9.59 -25.48 27.27
C VAL A 53 8.74 -24.24 27.05
N GLN A 54 8.74 -23.84 25.79
CA GLN A 54 8.15 -22.63 25.27
C GLN A 54 6.65 -22.61 25.52
N GLY A 55 6.19 -21.65 26.31
CA GLY A 55 4.81 -21.19 26.21
C GLY A 55 4.58 -20.57 24.81
N ASN A 56 3.53 -20.98 24.11
CA ASN A 56 3.07 -20.36 22.85
C ASN A 56 2.54 -18.92 23.04
N GLY A 57 2.49 -18.46 24.29
CA GLY A 57 1.99 -17.16 24.71
C GLY A 57 3.09 -16.11 24.86
N THR A 58 2.96 -15.31 25.91
CA THR A 58 3.70 -14.07 26.20
C THR A 58 5.22 -14.22 26.15
N GLU A 59 5.78 -15.30 26.70
CA GLU A 59 7.22 -15.56 26.72
C GLU A 59 7.82 -15.62 25.30
N SER A 60 7.08 -16.15 24.32
CA SER A 60 7.54 -16.25 22.93
C SER A 60 7.55 -14.91 22.19
N PHE A 61 6.74 -13.93 22.60
CA PHE A 61 6.62 -12.63 21.91
C PHE A 61 7.87 -11.78 22.05
N GLY A 62 8.60 -11.87 23.16
CA GLY A 62 9.86 -11.14 23.37
C GLY A 62 10.93 -11.43 22.32
N LYS A 63 10.86 -12.61 21.68
CA LYS A 63 11.81 -13.05 20.64
C LYS A 63 11.48 -12.51 19.24
N ARG A 64 10.31 -11.88 19.02
CA ARG A 64 9.81 -11.45 17.69
C ARG A 64 10.36 -10.08 17.23
N ARG A 65 11.68 -9.92 17.29
CA ARG A 65 12.37 -8.67 16.88
C ARG A 65 12.64 -8.57 15.37
N ASN A 66 12.86 -9.70 14.71
CA ASN A 66 13.16 -9.73 13.27
C ASN A 66 11.89 -9.51 12.44
N LYS A 67 11.98 -8.68 11.40
CA LYS A 67 10.85 -8.40 10.50
C LYS A 67 11.00 -9.22 9.23
N THR A 68 9.96 -9.98 8.89
CA THR A 68 9.90 -10.77 7.64
C THR A 68 9.42 -9.92 6.46
N HIS A 69 8.52 -8.97 6.74
CA HIS A 69 7.96 -8.06 5.75
C HIS A 69 8.51 -6.65 5.93
N THR A 70 8.62 -5.90 4.84
CA THR A 70 8.94 -4.46 4.77
C THR A 70 8.00 -3.75 3.79
N LEU A 71 8.14 -2.43 3.67
CA LEU A 71 7.37 -1.62 2.71
C LEU A 71 7.75 -1.98 1.26
N CYS A 72 6.73 -2.19 0.43
CA CYS A 72 6.91 -2.46 -0.99
C CYS A 72 6.93 -1.16 -1.80
N VAL A 73 7.95 -0.97 -2.64
CA VAL A 73 8.12 0.20 -3.51
C VAL A 73 6.94 0.42 -4.48
N ARG A 74 6.36 -0.66 -5.02
CA ARG A 74 5.27 -0.55 -6.02
C ARG A 74 3.91 -0.20 -5.41
N CYS A 75 3.55 -0.81 -4.29
CA CYS A 75 2.20 -0.70 -3.72
C CYS A 75 2.12 0.07 -2.39
N GLY A 76 3.26 0.44 -1.80
CA GLY A 76 3.33 1.15 -0.52
C GLY A 76 2.86 0.35 0.70
N ARG A 77 2.59 -0.96 0.54
CA ARG A 77 2.14 -1.82 1.65
C ARG A 77 3.32 -2.55 2.30
N HIS A 78 3.22 -2.77 3.61
CA HIS A 78 4.15 -3.57 4.39
C HIS A 78 3.92 -5.07 4.12
N SER A 79 4.42 -5.53 2.97
CA SER A 79 4.13 -6.86 2.42
C SER A 79 5.28 -7.42 1.59
N PHE A 80 6.39 -6.70 1.48
CA PHE A 80 7.58 -7.18 0.77
C PHE A 80 8.33 -8.15 1.66
N HIS A 81 8.39 -9.42 1.31
CA HIS A 81 9.10 -10.43 2.10
C HIS A 81 10.60 -10.38 1.79
N PHE A 82 11.45 -10.20 2.80
CA PHE A 82 12.89 -9.97 2.62
C PHE A 82 13.61 -11.22 2.05
N GLN A 83 13.45 -12.38 2.69
CA GLN A 83 14.11 -13.62 2.24
C GLN A 83 13.69 -14.04 0.82
N ASN A 84 12.37 -14.07 0.56
CA ASN A 84 11.84 -14.47 -0.74
C ASN A 84 11.91 -13.35 -1.80
N SER A 85 12.33 -12.14 -1.42
CA SER A 85 12.39 -10.94 -2.26
C SER A 85 11.13 -10.71 -3.09
N ARG A 86 9.94 -10.96 -2.50
CA ARG A 86 8.66 -10.92 -3.21
C ARG A 86 7.55 -10.29 -2.37
N CYS A 87 6.74 -9.45 -2.98
CA CYS A 87 5.59 -8.84 -2.32
C CYS A 87 4.36 -9.76 -2.31
N SER A 88 3.81 -10.07 -1.13
CA SER A 88 2.61 -10.92 -1.00
C SER A 88 1.33 -10.27 -1.58
N THR A 89 1.26 -8.93 -1.61
CA THR A 89 0.10 -8.20 -2.13
C THR A 89 0.11 -8.04 -3.66
N CYS A 90 1.24 -7.58 -4.22
CA CYS A 90 1.33 -7.17 -5.62
C CYS A 90 2.28 -8.01 -6.47
N ALA A 91 3.00 -8.95 -5.86
CA ALA A 91 4.03 -9.81 -6.48
C ALA A 91 5.22 -9.09 -7.11
N PHE A 92 5.51 -7.83 -6.75
CA PHE A 92 6.81 -7.20 -7.06
C PHE A 92 7.95 -8.15 -6.66
N PRO A 93 8.94 -8.45 -7.53
CA PRO A 93 9.31 -7.77 -8.78
C PRO A 93 8.57 -8.20 -10.06
N ALA A 94 7.69 -9.19 -10.03
CA ALA A 94 7.00 -9.69 -11.24
C ALA A 94 6.30 -8.57 -12.01
N THR A 95 6.28 -8.66 -13.35
CA THR A 95 5.70 -7.64 -14.23
C THR A 95 4.19 -7.50 -14.00
N ARG A 96 3.48 -8.64 -13.92
CA ARG A 96 2.03 -8.67 -13.68
C ARG A 96 1.72 -8.50 -12.20
N LYS A 97 0.67 -7.74 -11.89
CA LYS A 97 0.15 -7.60 -10.52
C LYS A 97 -0.59 -8.87 -10.12
N ARG A 98 -0.31 -9.37 -8.91
CA ARG A 98 -1.02 -10.52 -8.31
C ARG A 98 -2.48 -10.17 -7.97
N THR A 99 -3.41 -10.95 -8.52
CA THR A 99 -4.86 -10.90 -8.28
C THR A 99 -5.42 -12.31 -8.27
N TYR A 100 -6.41 -12.57 -7.41
CA TYR A 100 -7.15 -13.83 -7.37
C TYR A 100 -8.64 -13.56 -7.34
N ASN A 101 -9.39 -14.31 -8.15
CA ASN A 101 -10.84 -14.13 -8.29
C ASN A 101 -11.61 -14.47 -7.00
N TRP A 102 -11.08 -15.39 -6.18
CA TRP A 102 -11.64 -15.71 -4.87
C TRP A 102 -11.56 -14.56 -3.86
N SER A 103 -10.75 -13.53 -4.12
CA SER A 103 -10.58 -12.39 -3.21
C SER A 103 -11.19 -11.09 -3.77
N VAL A 104 -12.51 -11.06 -3.91
CA VAL A 104 -13.26 -9.92 -4.48
C VAL A 104 -12.97 -8.61 -3.72
N LYS A 105 -12.91 -8.64 -2.38
CA LYS A 105 -12.61 -7.45 -1.57
C LYS A 105 -11.18 -6.94 -1.81
N ALA A 106 -10.21 -7.83 -1.99
CA ALA A 106 -8.84 -7.43 -2.28
C ALA A 106 -8.70 -6.83 -3.68
N ILE A 107 -9.47 -7.33 -4.65
CA ILE A 107 -9.59 -6.73 -5.99
C ILE A 107 -10.12 -5.30 -5.86
N ARG A 108 -11.29 -5.08 -5.23
CA ARG A 108 -11.91 -3.74 -5.08
C ARG A 108 -11.01 -2.68 -4.43
N ARG A 109 -10.14 -3.07 -3.50
CA ARG A 109 -9.18 -2.14 -2.86
C ARG A 109 -8.04 -1.69 -3.78
N LYS A 110 -7.74 -2.46 -4.83
CA LYS A 110 -6.58 -2.27 -5.72
C LYS A 110 -6.97 -1.90 -7.15
N THR A 111 -8.24 -2.07 -7.53
CA THR A 111 -8.74 -1.76 -8.87
C THR A 111 -8.49 -0.32 -9.25
N THR A 112 -8.35 -0.09 -10.56
CA THR A 112 -8.42 1.24 -11.15
C THR A 112 -9.62 1.98 -10.58
N ARG A 113 -9.47 3.28 -10.31
CA ARG A 113 -10.41 4.19 -9.61
C ARG A 113 -10.13 4.50 -8.15
N THR A 114 -9.45 3.63 -7.40
CA THR A 114 -9.18 3.92 -5.97
C THR A 114 -8.09 4.97 -5.75
N GLY A 115 -7.20 5.17 -6.73
CA GLY A 115 -6.11 6.15 -6.67
C GLY A 115 -6.42 7.50 -7.32
N ARG A 116 -5.38 8.31 -7.51
CA ARG A 116 -5.50 9.69 -8.04
C ARG A 116 -6.00 9.80 -9.49
N MET A 117 -5.97 8.70 -10.26
CA MET A 117 -6.40 8.64 -11.67
C MET A 117 -5.93 9.82 -12.54
N ARG A 118 -4.70 10.36 -12.35
CA ARG A 118 -4.28 11.65 -12.95
C ARG A 118 -4.55 11.77 -14.45
N TYR A 119 -4.25 10.73 -15.22
CA TYR A 119 -4.53 10.67 -16.66
C TYR A 119 -6.00 10.36 -16.96
N LEU A 120 -6.50 9.23 -16.45
CA LEU A 120 -7.85 8.74 -16.73
C LEU A 120 -8.97 9.64 -16.21
N ARG A 121 -8.71 10.54 -15.24
CA ARG A 121 -9.69 11.50 -14.73
C ARG A 121 -10.19 12.46 -15.81
N HIS A 122 -9.30 12.87 -16.70
CA HIS A 122 -9.62 13.76 -17.82
C HIS A 122 -10.05 13.00 -19.08
N GLY A 123 -9.87 11.68 -19.12
CA GLY A 123 -10.24 10.82 -20.24
C GLY A 123 -11.70 10.97 -20.68
N PRO A 124 -12.69 10.77 -19.81
CA PRO A 124 -14.10 10.93 -20.17
C PRO A 124 -14.47 12.33 -20.64
N ARG A 125 -13.80 13.38 -20.11
CA ARG A 125 -14.00 14.75 -20.57
C ARG A 125 -13.48 14.94 -21.99
N ARG A 126 -12.25 14.47 -22.26
CA ARG A 126 -11.63 14.51 -23.60
C ARG A 126 -12.43 13.70 -24.62
N PHE A 127 -12.95 12.55 -24.20
CA PHE A 127 -13.80 11.71 -25.05
C PHE A 127 -15.09 12.46 -25.46
N LYS A 128 -15.76 13.14 -24.52
CA LYS A 128 -16.95 13.97 -24.83
C LYS A 128 -16.65 15.14 -25.77
N THR A 129 -15.45 15.71 -25.69
CA THR A 129 -15.01 16.78 -26.59
C THR A 129 -14.40 16.26 -27.90
N GLY A 130 -14.37 14.94 -28.15
CA GLY A 130 -13.82 14.35 -29.36
C GLY A 130 -12.30 14.47 -29.50
N PHE A 131 -11.57 14.48 -28.38
CA PHE A 131 -10.10 14.61 -28.34
C PHE A 131 -9.55 15.81 -29.14
N ARG A 132 -10.28 16.92 -29.17
CA ARG A 132 -9.79 18.18 -29.76
C ARG A 132 -8.52 18.65 -29.05
N GLU A 133 -7.49 18.94 -29.83
CA GLU A 133 -6.19 19.47 -29.38
C GLU A 133 -5.88 20.77 -30.11
N GLY A 134 -5.01 21.62 -29.55
CA GLY A 134 -4.53 22.85 -30.20
C GLY A 134 -5.55 24.00 -30.35
N THR A 135 -6.79 23.85 -29.88
CA THR A 135 -7.79 24.93 -29.91
C THR A 135 -7.69 25.80 -28.68
N GLU A 136 -7.40 27.09 -28.86
CA GLU A 136 -7.47 28.07 -27.78
C GLU A 136 -8.92 28.48 -27.52
N ALA A 137 -9.26 28.66 -26.24
CA ALA A 137 -10.58 29.16 -25.88
C ALA A 137 -10.70 30.61 -26.35
N ALA A 138 -11.78 30.94 -27.06
CA ALA A 138 -12.05 32.31 -27.48
C ALA A 138 -11.96 33.25 -26.26
N LEU A 139 -11.15 34.30 -26.39
CA LEU A 139 -10.99 35.32 -25.35
C LEU A 139 -12.37 35.90 -25.03
N ARG A 140 -12.78 35.80 -23.77
CA ARG A 140 -14.01 36.44 -23.31
C ARG A 140 -13.78 37.94 -23.34
N LYS A 141 -14.33 38.64 -24.35
CA LYS A 141 -14.39 40.11 -24.34
C LYS A 141 -15.13 40.50 -23.06
N LYS A 142 -14.43 41.17 -22.14
CA LYS A 142 -15.10 41.85 -21.04
C LYS A 142 -15.91 42.97 -21.68
N VAL A 143 -17.22 42.77 -21.82
CA VAL A 143 -18.12 43.91 -21.98
C VAL A 143 -17.86 44.76 -20.74
N ALA A 144 -17.34 45.98 -20.95
CA ALA A 144 -17.14 46.96 -19.90
C ALA A 144 -18.52 47.41 -19.40
N ALA A 145 -19.17 46.55 -18.61
CA ALA A 145 -20.29 46.94 -17.80
C ALA A 145 -19.71 47.74 -16.62
N ALA A 146 -20.11 49.01 -16.59
CA ALA A 146 -19.78 50.04 -15.63
C ALA A 146 -19.33 49.52 -14.25
N SER A 147 -18.13 49.94 -13.86
CA SER A 147 -17.67 49.92 -12.49
C SER A 147 -18.55 50.85 -11.64
N THR A 148 -19.59 50.30 -11.01
CA THR A 148 -20.12 50.87 -9.76
C THR A 148 -19.23 50.37 -8.63
N SER A 149 -18.43 51.27 -8.09
CA SER A 149 -17.60 51.08 -6.90
C SER A 149 -18.47 50.66 -5.70
N GLY A 150 -18.22 49.48 -5.13
CA GLY A 150 -18.83 49.11 -3.85
C GLY A 150 -18.72 47.64 -3.47
N ILE A 151 -17.77 47.37 -2.58
CA ILE A 151 -17.74 46.30 -1.57
C ILE A 151 -17.00 45.00 -1.96
N THR A 152 -15.95 44.80 -1.18
CA THR A 152 -15.08 43.66 -1.04
C THR A 152 -15.81 42.44 -0.45
N SER A 153 -15.41 41.25 -0.89
CA SER A 153 -15.38 40.00 -0.11
C SER A 153 -16.59 39.65 0.78
N ALA A 154 -17.32 38.61 0.36
CA ALA A 154 -18.07 37.69 1.25
C ALA A 154 -19.35 38.21 1.92
N ARG A 155 -20.34 38.69 1.15
CA ARG A 155 -21.76 38.49 1.47
C ARG A 155 -22.52 38.21 0.18
N GLY A 156 -23.40 37.20 0.23
CA GLY A 156 -24.25 36.83 -0.89
C GLY A 156 -25.05 38.03 -1.40
N ASN A 157 -25.32 38.00 -2.70
CA ASN A 157 -26.14 39.00 -3.39
C ASN A 157 -27.44 39.22 -2.61
N GLN A 158 -27.61 40.40 -2.04
CA GLN A 158 -28.85 40.77 -1.36
C GLN A 158 -29.97 40.84 -2.39
N ILE A 159 -30.96 39.96 -2.24
CA ILE A 159 -32.12 39.89 -3.15
C ILE A 159 -32.92 41.18 -2.99
N THR A 160 -33.01 41.98 -4.04
CA THR A 160 -33.86 43.18 -4.05
C THR A 160 -35.28 42.80 -4.47
N ILE A 161 -36.25 43.00 -3.60
CA ILE A 161 -37.67 42.76 -3.89
C ILE A 161 -38.29 44.12 -4.22
N GLU A 162 -38.66 44.30 -5.49
CA GLU A 162 -39.37 45.50 -5.95
C GLU A 162 -40.88 45.28 -5.89
N GLY A 163 -41.59 46.24 -5.30
CA GLY A 163 -43.03 46.17 -5.09
C GLY A 163 -43.65 47.55 -4.91
N ARG A 164 -44.99 47.57 -4.85
CA ARG A 164 -45.76 48.77 -4.53
C ARG A 164 -45.81 48.94 -3.00
N LYS A 165 -45.73 50.20 -2.53
CA LYS A 165 -45.53 50.53 -1.11
C LYS A 165 -46.66 50.03 -0.19
N ASP A 166 -47.88 49.96 -0.72
CA ASP A 166 -49.09 49.49 -0.03
C ASP A 166 -49.02 48.00 0.34
N TRP A 167 -48.40 47.16 -0.51
CA TRP A 167 -48.39 45.71 -0.31
C TRP A 167 -47.56 45.23 0.90
N TRP A 168 -46.39 45.83 1.18
CA TRP A 168 -45.54 45.39 2.30
C TRP A 168 -45.84 46.10 3.63
N GLU A 169 -46.65 47.17 3.63
CA GLU A 169 -47.07 47.87 4.86
C GLU A 169 -48.13 47.05 5.63
N GLU A 170 -48.88 46.18 4.93
CA GLU A 170 -49.90 45.29 5.51
C GLU A 170 -49.34 43.95 6.01
N VAL A 171 -48.04 43.68 5.81
CA VAL A 171 -47.42 42.41 6.21
C VAL A 171 -47.28 42.34 7.74
N LYS A 172 -48.02 41.41 8.35
CA LYS A 172 -47.86 41.04 9.77
C LYS A 172 -46.64 40.12 9.92
N TRP A 173 -45.66 40.56 10.69
CA TRP A 173 -44.42 39.81 10.95
C TRP A 173 -44.54 39.01 12.25
N GLU A 174 -44.08 37.76 12.24
CA GLU A 174 -44.12 36.88 13.43
C GLU A 174 -43.10 37.27 14.51
N ASN A 175 -41.93 37.83 14.15
CA ASN A 175 -40.87 38.24 15.07
C ASN A 175 -40.14 39.51 14.58
N GLU A 176 -39.69 40.37 15.49
CA GLU A 176 -38.97 41.63 15.20
C GLU A 176 -37.64 41.40 14.47
N THR A 177 -36.92 40.33 14.82
CA THR A 177 -35.67 39.95 14.17
C THR A 177 -35.85 39.61 12.69
N THR A 178 -36.96 38.99 12.32
CA THR A 178 -37.30 38.70 10.92
C THR A 178 -37.59 39.98 10.15
N ARG A 179 -38.25 40.94 10.79
CA ARG A 179 -38.53 42.26 10.21
C ARG A 179 -37.22 42.97 9.84
N ASP A 180 -36.27 43.05 10.76
CA ASP A 180 -35.00 43.76 10.54
C ASP A 180 -34.10 43.12 9.47
N ILE A 181 -34.19 41.80 9.28
CA ILE A 181 -33.45 41.08 8.23
C ILE A 181 -33.98 41.41 6.83
N PHE A 182 -35.30 41.56 6.67
CA PHE A 182 -35.92 41.72 5.36
C PHE A 182 -36.19 43.18 4.96
N LEU A 183 -36.36 44.10 5.91
CA LEU A 183 -36.62 45.53 5.63
C LEU A 183 -35.60 46.19 4.68
N PRO A 184 -34.27 45.97 4.80
CA PRO A 184 -33.29 46.58 3.90
C PRO A 184 -33.34 46.07 2.45
N SER A 185 -34.09 44.99 2.19
CA SER A 185 -34.18 44.32 0.90
C SER A 185 -35.37 44.80 0.05
N PHE A 186 -36.34 45.50 0.64
CA PHE A 186 -37.48 46.07 -0.07
C PHE A 186 -37.16 47.47 -0.61
N LYS A 187 -37.38 47.70 -1.90
CA LYS A 187 -37.21 49.01 -2.53
C LYS A 187 -38.47 49.37 -3.30
N ILE A 188 -38.92 50.62 -3.14
CA ILE A 188 -40.04 51.18 -3.92
C ILE A 188 -39.65 51.16 -5.40
N SER A 189 -40.41 50.43 -6.21
CA SER A 189 -40.19 50.42 -7.65
C SER A 189 -40.48 51.82 -8.20
N SER A 190 -39.47 52.45 -8.82
CA SER A 190 -39.59 53.80 -9.40
C SER A 190 -40.49 53.85 -10.64
N LEU A 191 -40.82 52.69 -11.22
CA LEU A 191 -41.63 52.53 -12.43
C LEU A 191 -43.15 52.60 -12.21
N LEU A 192 -43.61 52.61 -10.95
CA LEU A 192 -45.04 52.62 -10.61
C LEU A 192 -45.52 53.96 -10.00
N LYS A 193 -44.76 55.05 -10.15
CA LYS A 193 -45.16 56.38 -9.66
C LYS A 193 -46.32 57.04 -10.41
N CYS A 194 -46.88 56.41 -11.45
CA CYS A 194 -48.10 56.89 -12.10
C CYS A 194 -49.32 56.08 -11.67
N THR A 195 -50.41 56.80 -11.40
CA THR A 195 -51.79 56.38 -11.08
C THR A 195 -52.19 56.32 -9.59
N LYS A 196 -52.49 57.51 -9.05
CA LYS A 196 -53.68 57.76 -8.23
C LYS A 196 -54.07 59.23 -8.39
N SER A 197 -55.04 59.46 -9.27
CA SER A 197 -56.04 60.53 -9.14
C SER A 197 -56.91 60.25 -7.92
#